data_AF-A0A158S6Z0-F1
#
_entry.id   AF-A0A158S6Z0-F1
#
_cell.length_a   1.000
_cell.length_b   1.000
_cell.length_c   1.000
_cell.angle_alpha   90.00
_cell.angle_beta   90.00
_cell.angle_gamma   90.00
#
_symmetry.space_group_name_H-M   'P 1'
#
loop_
_entity.id
_entity.type
_entity.pdbx_description
1 polymer ?
#
loop_
_entity_poly.entity_id
_entity_poly.type
_entity_poly.pdbx_seq_one_letter_code
_entity_poly.pdbx_strand_id
1 'polypeptide(L)' 'MWWILGIAAAIAFFLMGREGRTTAIGGGFTIGVVVGVVLALIYGDWWLVGKSVTVGILIGLAAEALPKLHPRKP' A
#
# COMPACT_ATOMS: atom_id res chain seq x y z
N MET A 1 -14.83 -9.89 3.31
CA MET A 1 -14.30 -8.74 4.08
C MET A 1 -13.06 -8.08 3.46
N TRP A 2 -12.11 -8.79 2.86
CA TRP A 2 -10.90 -8.17 2.25
C TRP A 2 -11.15 -7.28 1.02
N TRP A 3 -12.24 -7.50 0.30
CA TRP A 3 -12.62 -6.73 -0.88
C TRP A 3 -12.80 -5.23 -0.59
N ILE A 4 -13.33 -4.88 0.59
CA ILE A 4 -13.53 -3.48 1.00
C ILE A 4 -12.18 -2.77 1.21
N LEU A 5 -11.22 -3.46 1.83
CA LEU A 5 -9.86 -2.93 2.03
C LEU A 5 -9.11 -2.82 0.69
N GLY A 6 -9.29 -3.78 -0.22
CA GLY A 6 -8.73 -3.72 -1.57
C GLY A 6 -9.27 -2.54 -2.39
N ILE A 7 -10.57 -2.25 -2.28
CA ILE A 7 -11.19 -1.06 -2.91
C ILE A 7 -10.65 0.23 -2.30
N ALA A 8 -10.58 0.32 -0.96
CA ALA A 8 -10.00 1.48 -0.28
C ALA A 8 -8.54 1.73 -0.67
N ALA A 9 -7.76 0.65 -0.80
CA ALA A 9 -6.37 0.70 -1.24
C ALA A 9 -6.25 1.15 -2.71
N ALA A 10 -7.09 0.62 -3.61
CA ALA A 10 -7.11 1.04 -5.01
C ALA A 10 -7.50 2.52 -5.17
N ILE A 11 -8.46 3.01 -4.39
CA ILE A 11 -8.86 4.42 -4.37
C ILE A 11 -7.72 5.30 -3.84
N ALA A 12 -7.07 4.90 -2.75
CA ALA A 12 -5.92 5.62 -2.20
C ALA A 12 -4.76 5.69 -3.20
N PHE A 13 -4.45 4.57 -3.85
CA PHE A 13 -3.40 4.51 -4.87
C PHE A 13 -3.75 5.36 -6.11
N PHE A 14 -5.01 5.33 -6.57
CA PHE A 14 -5.44 6.12 -7.72
C PHE A 14 -5.46 7.63 -7.44
N LEU A 15 -5.86 8.04 -6.24
CA LEU A 15 -5.91 9.45 -5.85
C LEU A 15 -4.51 10.03 -5.56
N MET A 16 -3.61 9.26 -4.94
CA MET A 16 -2.27 9.74 -4.53
C MET A 16 -1.13 9.34 -5.49
N GLY A 17 -1.37 8.44 -6.44
CA GLY A 17 -0.38 8.01 -7.44
C GLY A 17 -0.30 8.88 -8.71
N ARG A 18 -1.21 9.84 -8.91
CA ARG A 18 -1.25 10.68 -10.13
C ARG A 18 -0.30 11.87 -10.12
N GLU A 19 0.18 12.32 -8.97
CA GLU A 19 1.15 13.40 -8.90
C GLU A 19 2.55 12.79 -8.96
N GLY A 20 3.36 13.21 -9.94
CA GLY A 20 4.72 12.71 -10.21
C GLY A 20 5.77 12.97 -9.12
N ARG A 21 5.40 12.79 -7.85
CA ARG A 21 6.25 12.77 -6.67
C ARG A 21 6.29 11.34 -6.14
N THR A 22 7.45 10.87 -5.73
CA THR A 22 7.64 9.58 -5.09
C THR A 22 6.86 9.57 -3.76
N THR A 23 5.64 9.05 -3.79
CA THR A 23 4.75 8.94 -2.63
C THR A 23 5.05 7.64 -1.86
N ALA A 24 4.95 7.70 -0.53
CA ALA A 24 5.14 6.54 0.33
C ALA A 24 4.09 5.45 0.03
N ILE A 25 2.93 5.85 -0.50
CA ILE A 25 1.87 4.97 -1.00
C ILE A 25 2.33 4.18 -2.22
N GLY A 26 3.02 4.82 -3.17
CA GLY A 26 3.61 4.15 -4.33
C GLY A 26 4.69 3.13 -3.92
N GLY A 27 5.55 3.49 -2.97
CA GLY A 27 6.53 2.57 -2.38
C GLY A 27 5.85 1.41 -1.65
N GLY A 28 4.83 1.69 -0.86
CA GLY A 28 4.03 0.70 -0.13
C GLY A 28 3.32 -0.30 -1.06
N PHE A 29 2.72 0.17 -2.15
CA PHE A 29 2.15 -0.69 -3.19
C PHE A 29 3.20 -1.63 -3.80
N THR A 30 4.35 -1.08 -4.19
CA THR A 30 5.41 -1.86 -4.85
C THR A 30 5.96 -2.94 -3.91
N ILE A 31 6.23 -2.60 -2.65
CA ILE A 31 6.64 -3.57 -1.63
C ILE A 31 5.54 -4.61 -1.40
N GLY A 32 4.28 -4.18 -1.35
CA GLY A 32 3.13 -5.07 -1.21
C GLY A 32 2.99 -6.07 -2.36
N VAL A 33 3.19 -5.64 -3.61
CA VAL A 33 3.20 -6.52 -4.79
C VAL A 33 4.35 -7.52 -4.70
N VAL A 34 5.57 -7.06 -4.40
CA VAL A 34 6.77 -7.92 -4.34
C VAL A 34 6.62 -8.99 -3.26
N VAL A 35 6.27 -8.58 -2.03
CA VAL A 35 6.04 -9.50 -0.90
C VAL A 35 4.89 -10.46 -1.21
N GLY A 36 3.83 -9.95 -1.83
CA GLY A 36 2.68 -10.74 -2.24
C GLY A 36 2.98 -11.82 -3.24
N VAL A 37 3.72 -11.49 -4.29
CA VAL A 37 4.13 -12.44 -5.32
C VAL A 37 5.04 -13.52 -4.72
N VAL A 38 5.99 -13.13 -3.86
CA VAL A 38 6.85 -14.11 -3.15
C VAL A 38 6.01 -15.07 -2.30
N LEU A 39 5.05 -14.57 -1.52
CA LEU A 39 4.17 -15.41 -0.72
C LEU A 39 3.25 -16.29 -1.58
N ALA A 40 2.73 -15.77 -2.68
CA ALA A 40 1.89 -16.54 -3.61
C ALA A 40 2.66 -17.70 -4.26
N LEU A 41 3.96 -17.50 -4.58
CA LEU A 41 4.81 -18.55 -5.12
C LEU A 41 5.13 -19.64 -4.09
N ILE A 42 5.27 -19.29 -2.81
CA ILE A 42 5.56 -20.25 -1.73
C ILE A 42 4.32 -21.05 -1.33
N TYR A 43 3.17 -20.38 -1.18
CA TYR A 43 1.95 -20.99 -0.65
C TYR A 43 0.95 -21.41 -1.74
N GLY A 44 1.20 -21.07 -3.00
CA GLY A 44 0.31 -21.34 -4.13
C GLY A 44 -0.98 -20.51 -4.15
N ASP A 45 -1.13 -19.56 -3.22
CA ASP A 45 -2.33 -18.73 -3.07
C ASP A 45 -2.10 -17.31 -3.59
N TRP A 46 -2.57 -17.05 -4.81
CA TRP A 46 -2.52 -15.73 -5.44
C TRP A 46 -3.38 -14.68 -4.73
N TRP A 47 -4.32 -15.10 -3.87
CA TRP A 47 -5.09 -14.18 -3.04
C TRP A 47 -4.20 -13.43 -2.03
N LEU A 48 -3.03 -14.00 -1.69
CA LEU A 48 -2.03 -13.33 -0.84
C LEU A 48 -1.49 -12.06 -1.48
N VAL A 49 -1.39 -11.99 -2.82
CA VAL A 49 -0.95 -10.79 -3.53
C VAL A 49 -1.90 -9.62 -3.26
N GLY A 50 -3.21 -9.85 -3.40
CA GLY A 50 -4.20 -8.80 -3.14
C GLY A 50 -4.14 -8.28 -1.70
N LYS A 51 -3.98 -9.19 -0.72
CA LYS A 51 -3.89 -8.82 0.71
C LYS A 51 -2.63 -8.02 1.03
N SER A 52 -1.48 -8.45 0.53
CA SER A 52 -0.19 -7.81 0.80
C SER A 52 -0.07 -6.46 0.08
N VAL A 53 -0.62 -6.32 -1.12
CA VAL A 53 -0.79 -5.03 -1.80
C VAL A 53 -1.63 -4.07 -0.97
N THR A 54 -2.75 -4.55 -0.45
CA THR A 54 -3.65 -3.76 0.40
C THR A 54 -2.95 -3.28 1.67
N VAL A 55 -2.23 -4.18 2.35
CA VAL A 55 -1.43 -3.85 3.54
C VAL A 55 -0.32 -2.85 3.19
N GLY A 56 0.38 -3.07 2.08
CA GLY A 56 1.45 -2.19 1.61
C GLY A 56 0.95 -0.76 1.35
N ILE A 57 -0.19 -0.60 0.68
CA ILE A 57 -0.81 0.72 0.46
C ILE A 57 -1.19 1.39 1.78
N LEU A 58 -1.78 0.65 2.73
CA LEU A 58 -2.18 1.20 4.03
C LEU A 58 -0.96 1.65 4.85
N ILE A 59 0.13 0.89 4.82
CA ILE A 59 1.40 1.27 5.47
C ILE A 59 1.96 2.52 4.80
N GLY A 60 1.95 2.58 3.47
CA GLY A 60 2.38 3.77 2.73
C GLY A 60 1.56 5.01 3.09
N LEU A 61 0.24 4.85 3.23
CA LEU A 61 -0.68 5.92 3.61
C LEU A 61 -0.47 6.37 5.06
N ALA A 62 -0.26 5.42 5.98
CA ALA A 62 0.11 5.72 7.35
C ALA A 62 1.46 6.47 7.42
N ALA A 63 2.46 6.03 6.65
CA ALA A 63 3.77 6.68 6.58
C ALA A 63 3.71 8.11 6.02
N GLU A 64 2.76 8.40 5.13
CA GLU A 64 2.50 9.76 4.64
C GLU A 64 1.69 10.62 5.60
N ALA A 65 0.79 10.01 6.39
CA ALA A 65 -0.04 10.69 7.36
C ALA A 65 0.71 11.02 8.66
N LEU A 66 1.63 10.15 9.11
CA LEU A 66 2.41 10.29 10.34
C LEU A 66 3.17 11.64 10.43
N PRO A 67 3.94 12.07 9.40
CA PRO A 67 4.63 13.36 9.41
C PRO A 67 3.68 14.57 9.44
N LYS A 68 2.45 14.43 8.92
CA LYS A 68 1.43 15.48 8.90
C LYS A 68 0.72 15.61 10.25
N LEU A 69 0.61 14.52 11.01
CA LEU A 69 -0.01 14.48 12.34
C LEU A 69 0.95 14.86 13.46
N HIS A 70 2.25 14.61 13.28
CA HIS A 70 3.30 15.03 14.20
C HIS A 70 4.34 15.88 13.44
N PRO A 71 4.01 17.13 13.06
CA PRO A 71 4.98 18.02 12.49
C PRO A 71 6.07 18.22 13.54
N ARG A 72 7.25 17.62 13.33
CA ARG A 72 8.46 18.03 14.06
C ARG A 72 8.61 19.52 13.81
N LYS A 73 8.34 20.33 14.84
CA LYS A 73 8.69 21.75 14.82
C LYS A 73 10.19 21.87 14.49
N PRO A 74 10.57 22.83 13.64
CA PRO A 74 11.96 23.06 13.26
C PRO A 74 12.84 23.33 14.48
#